data_AF-A0A452ZND1-F1
#
_entry.id   AF-A0A452ZND1-F1
#
_cell.length_a   1.000
_cell.length_b   1.000
_cell.length_c   1.000
_cell.angle_alpha   90.00
_cell.angle_beta   90.00
_cell.angle_gamma   90.00
#
_symmetry.space_group_name_H-M   'P 1'
#
loop_
_entity.id
_entity.type
_entity.pdbx_description
1 polymer ?
#
loop_
_entity_poly.entity_id
_entity_poly.type
_entity_poly.pdbx_seq_one_letter_code
_entity_poly.pdbx_strand_id
1 'polypeptide(L)'
;MEWWSFELLVLLSGLLPNPKLETAVLSICLNTNSLAFMAPLGLGGAISTRVSNELGAGRPAAARLAARVVMLLALAVGASEGLVMLLVRDVWGYAYSNEAEVAAYVARMMPILAMSVVFDGLQCVLSGVVRGCGQQKMAAFGNLGAYYLVGIPAAFFFAFVFHLGGMGLWFGIWCGLVVQMLSLLAISECATDWDKEAVKAKDRAFTSSLPQDMTT
;
A
#
# COMPACT_ATOMS: atom_id res chain seq x y z
N MET A 1 1.01 -1.54 -9.85
CA MET A 1 1.75 -2.81 -9.86
C MET A 1 1.26 -3.73 -8.76
N GLU A 2 1.23 -3.28 -7.50
CA GLU A 2 0.56 -3.95 -6.37
C GLU A 2 -0.87 -4.43 -6.67
N TRP A 3 -1.68 -3.60 -7.36
CA TRP A 3 -3.04 -3.98 -7.76
C TRP A 3 -3.13 -5.27 -8.59
N TRP A 4 -2.15 -5.53 -9.47
CA TRP A 4 -2.13 -6.75 -10.28
C TRP A 4 -1.89 -8.00 -9.44
N SER A 5 -1.18 -7.89 -8.32
CA SER A 5 -0.98 -8.99 -7.40
C SER A 5 -2.29 -9.41 -6.74
N PHE A 6 -3.18 -8.46 -6.42
CA PHE A 6 -4.51 -8.76 -5.90
C PHE A 6 -5.39 -9.50 -6.93
N GLU A 7 -5.38 -9.07 -8.20
CA GLU A 7 -6.12 -9.77 -9.27
C GLU A 7 -5.62 -11.21 -9.48
N LEU A 8 -4.30 -11.44 -9.43
CA LEU A 8 -3.73 -12.78 -9.50
C LEU A 8 -4.20 -13.67 -8.34
N LEU A 9 -4.44 -13.10 -7.16
CA LEU A 9 -4.91 -13.87 -6.00
C LEU A 9 -6.39 -14.24 -6.12
N VAL A 10 -7.21 -13.39 -6.75
CA VAL A 10 -8.59 -13.74 -7.11
C VAL A 10 -8.60 -14.89 -8.11
N LEU A 11 -7.69 -14.88 -9.09
CA LEU A 11 -7.56 -16.01 -10.03
C LEU A 11 -7.13 -17.30 -9.29
N LEU A 12 -6.18 -17.19 -8.35
CA LEU A 12 -5.72 -18.33 -7.55
C LEU A 12 -6.79 -18.85 -6.58
N SER A 13 -7.65 -17.99 -6.02
CA SER A 13 -8.75 -18.45 -5.16
C SER A 13 -9.78 -19.29 -5.90
N GLY A 14 -9.94 -19.07 -7.21
CA GLY A 14 -10.77 -19.91 -8.08
C GLY A 14 -10.30 -21.36 -8.22
N LEU A 15 -9.07 -21.68 -7.81
CA LEU A 15 -8.50 -23.03 -7.82
C LEU A 15 -8.62 -23.76 -6.48
N LEU A 16 -9.20 -23.12 -5.45
CA LEU A 16 -9.38 -23.71 -4.12
C LEU A 16 -10.57 -24.68 -4.07
N PRO A 17 -10.64 -25.59 -3.07
CA PRO A 17 -11.65 -26.66 -3.00
C PRO A 17 -13.11 -26.17 -2.94
N ASN A 18 -13.37 -24.97 -2.41
CA ASN A 18 -14.69 -24.32 -2.44
C ASN A 18 -14.60 -22.96 -3.17
N PRO A 19 -14.48 -22.97 -4.50
CA PRO A 19 -14.07 -21.78 -5.25
C PRO A 19 -15.15 -20.69 -5.24
N LYS A 20 -16.44 -21.05 -5.12
CA LYS A 20 -17.53 -20.07 -5.05
C LYS A 20 -17.49 -19.28 -3.75
N LEU A 21 -17.37 -19.97 -2.61
CA LEU A 21 -17.31 -19.33 -1.30
C LEU A 21 -16.03 -18.49 -1.15
N GLU A 22 -14.87 -19.06 -1.46
CA GLU A 22 -13.57 -18.38 -1.33
C GLU A 22 -13.51 -17.14 -2.23
N THR A 23 -13.94 -17.24 -3.48
CA THR A 23 -13.94 -16.10 -4.42
C THR A 23 -14.92 -15.01 -3.98
N ALA A 24 -16.12 -15.36 -3.50
CA ALA A 24 -17.10 -14.39 -3.03
C ALA A 24 -16.56 -13.61 -1.81
N VAL A 25 -16.06 -14.32 -0.80
CA VAL A 25 -15.48 -13.71 0.42
C VAL A 25 -14.29 -12.85 0.07
N LEU A 26 -13.37 -13.34 -0.76
CA LEU A 26 -12.18 -12.59 -1.18
C LEU A 26 -12.56 -11.32 -1.95
N SER A 27 -13.56 -11.39 -2.83
CA SER A 27 -14.06 -10.22 -3.57
C SER A 27 -14.65 -9.15 -2.65
N ILE A 28 -15.43 -9.55 -1.64
CA ILE A 28 -15.97 -8.63 -0.62
C ILE A 28 -14.82 -8.00 0.17
N CYS A 29 -13.83 -8.80 0.60
CA CYS A 29 -12.65 -8.32 1.32
C CYS A 29 -11.85 -7.30 0.50
N LEU A 30 -11.59 -7.59 -0.78
CA LEU A 30 -10.87 -6.68 -1.69
C LEU A 30 -11.63 -5.39 -1.96
N ASN A 31 -12.95 -5.47 -2.11
CA ASN A 31 -13.78 -4.27 -2.28
C ASN A 31 -13.76 -3.39 -1.02
N THR A 32 -13.86 -4.02 0.16
CA THR A 32 -13.77 -3.35 1.45
C THR A 32 -12.40 -2.68 1.64
N ASN A 33 -11.32 -3.36 1.30
CA ASN A 33 -9.97 -2.80 1.34
C ASN A 33 -9.82 -1.62 0.37
N SER A 34 -10.37 -1.76 -0.84
CA SER A 34 -10.33 -0.70 -1.87
C SER A 34 -11.07 0.56 -1.42
N LEU A 35 -12.20 0.40 -0.72
CA LEU A 35 -12.95 1.51 -0.14
C LEU A 35 -12.13 2.25 0.92
N ALA A 36 -11.53 1.51 1.86
CA ALA A 36 -10.67 2.09 2.89
C ALA A 36 -9.42 2.75 2.30
N PHE A 37 -8.84 2.17 1.24
CA PHE A 37 -7.62 2.69 0.61
C PHE A 37 -7.76 4.11 0.01
N MET A 38 -8.99 4.62 -0.18
CA MET A 38 -9.21 5.96 -0.72
C MET A 38 -8.65 7.06 0.18
N ALA A 39 -8.77 6.94 1.51
CA ALA A 39 -8.25 7.97 2.41
C ALA A 39 -6.70 7.98 2.45
N PRO A 40 -6.00 6.83 2.58
CA PRO A 40 -4.55 6.79 2.39
C PRO A 40 -4.08 7.27 1.02
N LEU A 41 -4.80 6.95 -0.05
CA LEU A 41 -4.46 7.42 -1.40
C LEU A 41 -4.45 8.95 -1.47
N GLY A 42 -5.45 9.60 -0.87
CA GLY A 42 -5.51 11.05 -0.75
C GLY A 42 -4.33 11.62 0.05
N LEU A 43 -4.02 11.02 1.21
CA LEU A 43 -2.86 11.42 2.03
C LEU A 43 -1.53 11.25 1.27
N GLY A 44 -1.37 10.13 0.55
CA GLY A 44 -0.20 9.82 -0.26
C GLY A 44 0.02 10.82 -1.39
N GLY A 45 -1.06 11.29 -2.03
CA GLY A 45 -1.00 12.38 -3.00
C GLY A 45 -0.60 13.71 -2.36
N ALA A 46 -1.26 14.08 -1.26
CA ALA A 46 -1.00 15.34 -0.55
C ALA A 46 0.45 15.44 -0.07
N ILE A 47 1.01 14.38 0.52
CA ILE A 47 2.40 14.41 0.97
C ILE A 47 3.39 14.45 -0.20
N SER A 48 3.10 13.77 -1.32
CA SER A 48 3.94 13.83 -2.50
C SER A 48 4.08 15.28 -2.98
N THR A 49 2.97 16.01 -3.08
CA THR A 49 2.99 17.43 -3.46
C THR A 49 3.73 18.28 -2.43
N ARG A 50 3.47 18.06 -1.13
CA ARG A 50 4.08 18.86 -0.06
C ARG A 50 5.60 18.69 0.00
N VAL A 51 6.09 17.46 -0.09
CA VAL A 51 7.53 17.14 -0.08
C VAL A 51 8.20 17.71 -1.32
N SER A 52 7.62 17.53 -2.52
CA SER A 52 8.14 18.12 -3.76
C SER A 52 8.31 19.64 -3.65
N ASN A 53 7.30 20.33 -3.13
CA ASN A 53 7.31 21.79 -3.02
C ASN A 53 8.37 22.30 -2.03
N GLU A 54 8.48 21.66 -0.85
CA GLU A 54 9.48 22.06 0.14
C GLU A 54 10.91 21.74 -0.31
N LEU A 55 11.13 20.62 -0.99
CA LEU A 55 12.43 20.30 -1.59
C LEU A 55 12.79 21.28 -2.72
N GLY A 56 11.85 21.59 -3.61
CA GLY A 56 12.04 22.59 -4.67
C GLY A 56 12.33 24.00 -4.13
N ALA A 57 11.74 24.36 -2.98
CA ALA A 57 12.03 25.60 -2.27
C ALA A 57 13.36 25.59 -1.50
N GLY A 58 14.11 24.47 -1.50
CA GLY A 58 15.36 24.33 -0.75
C GLY A 58 15.15 24.25 0.77
N ARG A 59 14.02 23.69 1.22
CA ARG A 59 13.64 23.55 2.64
C ARG A 59 13.59 22.07 3.08
N PRO A 60 14.73 21.36 3.13
CA PRO A 60 14.77 19.93 3.44
C PRO A 60 14.29 19.59 4.86
N ALA A 61 14.47 20.49 5.83
CA ALA A 61 13.93 20.31 7.18
C ALA A 61 12.39 20.31 7.21
N ALA A 62 11.74 21.19 6.42
CA ALA A 62 10.29 21.23 6.32
C ALA A 62 9.73 20.01 5.58
N ALA A 63 10.44 19.52 4.56
CA ALA A 63 10.10 18.28 3.85
C ALA A 63 10.15 17.05 4.80
N ARG A 64 11.21 16.94 5.63
CA ARG A 64 11.32 15.90 6.68
C ARG A 64 10.18 15.96 7.70
N LEU A 65 9.85 17.18 8.15
CA LEU A 65 8.75 17.36 9.09
C LEU A 65 7.42 16.93 8.48
N ALA A 66 7.15 17.30 7.22
CA ALA A 66 5.95 16.89 6.51
C ALA A 66 5.85 15.35 6.40
N ALA A 67 6.96 14.67 6.09
CA ALA A 67 7.00 13.21 6.04
C ALA A 67 6.65 12.57 7.39
N ARG A 68 7.20 13.08 8.50
CA ARG A 68 6.87 12.58 9.86
C ARG A 68 5.42 12.83 10.24
N VAL A 69 4.89 14.02 9.93
CA VAL A 69 3.50 14.38 10.24
C VAL A 69 2.53 13.48 9.46
N VAL A 70 2.78 13.22 8.17
CA VAL A 70 1.88 12.35 7.41
C VAL A 70 1.90 10.91 7.92
N MET A 71 3.02 10.41 8.44
CA MET A 71 3.10 9.07 9.03
C MET A 71 2.19 8.95 10.25
N LEU A 72 2.17 9.98 11.11
CA LEU A 72 1.27 10.02 12.27
C LEU A 72 -0.20 10.14 11.83
N LEU A 73 -0.49 10.94 10.81
CA LEU A 73 -1.84 11.05 10.25
C LEU A 73 -2.32 9.74 9.63
N ALA A 74 -1.45 9.03 8.90
CA ALA A 74 -1.76 7.73 8.32
C ALA A 74 -2.06 6.68 9.39
N LEU A 75 -1.29 6.67 10.49
CA LEU A 75 -1.58 5.80 11.64
C LEU A 75 -2.94 6.14 12.27
N ALA A 76 -3.26 7.41 12.47
CA ALA A 76 -4.52 7.83 13.06
C ALA A 76 -5.71 7.46 12.16
N VAL A 77 -5.61 7.72 10.85
CA VAL A 77 -6.64 7.35 9.87
C VAL A 77 -6.80 5.84 9.79
N GLY A 78 -5.71 5.09 9.58
CA GLY A 78 -5.78 3.63 9.52
C GLY A 78 -6.31 2.99 10.80
N ALA A 79 -5.95 3.51 11.97
CA ALA A 79 -6.51 3.04 13.24
C ALA A 79 -8.02 3.33 13.34
N SER A 80 -8.47 4.49 12.87
CA SER A 80 -9.90 4.82 12.84
C SER A 80 -10.68 3.92 11.87
N GLU A 81 -10.13 3.65 10.68
CA GLU A 81 -10.72 2.75 9.68
C GLU A 81 -10.77 1.31 10.20
N GLY A 82 -9.67 0.82 10.77
CA GLY A 82 -9.60 -0.50 11.39
C GLY A 82 -10.58 -0.66 12.54
N LEU A 83 -10.76 0.37 13.38
CA LEU A 83 -11.76 0.35 14.45
C LEU A 83 -13.18 0.27 13.87
N VAL A 84 -13.51 1.07 12.85
CA VAL A 84 -14.81 1.00 12.18
C VAL A 84 -15.05 -0.40 11.61
N MET A 85 -14.06 -0.97 10.93
CA MET A 85 -14.12 -2.34 10.40
C MET A 85 -14.45 -3.37 11.49
N LEU A 86 -13.78 -3.28 12.65
CA LEU A 86 -14.04 -4.19 13.77
C LEU A 86 -15.44 -4.03 14.34
N LEU A 87 -15.95 -2.80 14.44
CA LEU A 87 -17.28 -2.51 14.98
C LEU A 87 -18.41 -3.00 14.07
N VAL A 88 -18.21 -2.94 12.75
CA VAL A 88 -19.24 -3.35 11.76
C VAL A 88 -19.09 -4.80 11.29
N ARG A 89 -18.12 -5.56 11.81
CA ARG A 89 -17.70 -6.86 11.25
C ARG A 89 -18.84 -7.87 11.08
N ASP A 90 -19.77 -7.91 12.03
CA ASP A 90 -20.84 -8.92 12.08
C ASP A 90 -22.02 -8.57 11.16
N VAL A 91 -22.08 -7.33 10.66
CA VAL A 91 -23.14 -6.83 9.77
C VAL A 91 -22.65 -6.56 8.35
N TRP A 92 -21.36 -6.26 8.17
CA TRP A 92 -20.81 -5.82 6.87
C TRP A 92 -21.00 -6.85 5.74
N GLY A 93 -20.81 -8.14 6.03
CA GLY A 93 -20.99 -9.20 5.03
C GLY A 93 -22.41 -9.26 4.45
N TYR A 94 -23.42 -8.88 5.24
CA TYR A 94 -24.82 -8.85 4.80
C TYR A 94 -25.14 -7.69 3.84
N ALA A 95 -24.28 -6.68 3.73
CA ALA A 95 -24.41 -5.66 2.70
C ALA A 95 -24.10 -6.19 1.29
N TYR A 96 -23.38 -7.32 1.19
CA TYR A 96 -22.94 -7.92 -0.08
C TYR A 96 -23.63 -9.25 -0.39
N SER A 97 -24.00 -10.05 0.61
CA SER A 97 -24.60 -11.37 0.42
C SER A 97 -25.67 -11.69 1.46
N ASN A 98 -26.73 -12.38 1.03
CA ASN A 98 -27.76 -12.93 1.92
C ASN A 98 -27.37 -14.31 2.50
N GLU A 99 -26.25 -14.89 2.06
CA GLU A 99 -25.77 -16.19 2.54
C GLU A 99 -25.03 -16.04 3.87
N ALA A 100 -25.58 -16.64 4.94
CA ALA A 100 -25.01 -16.54 6.28
C ALA A 100 -23.57 -17.08 6.38
N GLU A 101 -23.22 -18.09 5.58
CA GLU A 101 -21.86 -18.66 5.51
C GLU A 101 -20.85 -17.63 4.98
N VAL A 102 -21.21 -16.89 3.93
CA VAL A 102 -20.38 -15.81 3.37
C VAL A 102 -20.21 -14.68 4.39
N ALA A 103 -21.31 -14.25 5.01
CA ALA A 103 -21.29 -13.16 5.99
C ALA A 103 -20.44 -13.51 7.23
N ALA A 104 -20.56 -14.73 7.74
CA ALA A 104 -19.76 -15.21 8.88
C ALA A 104 -18.27 -15.29 8.54
N TYR A 105 -17.92 -15.71 7.32
CA TYR A 105 -16.52 -15.76 6.88
C TYR A 105 -15.94 -14.35 6.70
N VAL A 106 -16.69 -13.42 6.09
CA VAL A 106 -16.29 -12.00 6.01
C VAL A 106 -16.05 -11.44 7.41
N ALA A 107 -16.96 -11.67 8.37
CA ALA A 107 -16.81 -11.21 9.76
C ALA A 107 -15.51 -11.74 10.42
N ARG A 108 -15.11 -12.97 10.10
CA ARG A 108 -13.83 -13.57 10.56
C ARG A 108 -12.61 -12.93 9.89
N MET A 109 -12.73 -12.47 8.65
CA MET A 109 -11.66 -11.78 7.91
C MET A 109 -11.50 -10.31 8.32
N MET A 110 -12.55 -9.65 8.79
CA MET A 110 -12.53 -8.22 9.14
C MET A 110 -11.40 -7.79 10.09
N PRO A 111 -11.04 -8.55 11.16
CA PRO A 111 -9.88 -8.20 11.98
C PRO A 111 -8.55 -8.23 11.22
N ILE A 112 -8.40 -9.15 10.25
CA ILE A 112 -7.21 -9.24 9.40
C ILE A 112 -7.17 -8.01 8.48
N LEU A 113 -8.31 -7.65 7.87
CA LEU A 113 -8.44 -6.44 7.05
C LEU A 113 -8.18 -5.16 7.84
N ALA A 114 -8.69 -5.07 9.06
CA ALA A 114 -8.48 -3.91 9.94
C ALA A 114 -6.99 -3.68 10.25
N MET A 115 -6.20 -4.74 10.36
CA MET A 115 -4.75 -4.60 10.45
C MET A 115 -4.14 -4.22 9.10
N SER A 116 -4.59 -4.84 7.99
CA SER A 116 -4.08 -4.56 6.63
C SER A 116 -4.19 -3.08 6.27
N VAL A 117 -5.32 -2.43 6.53
CA VAL A 117 -5.53 -1.01 6.18
C VAL A 117 -4.55 -0.06 6.87
N VAL A 118 -4.07 -0.40 8.07
CA VAL A 118 -3.04 0.38 8.76
C VAL A 118 -1.71 0.30 8.01
N PHE A 119 -1.30 -0.90 7.62
CA PHE A 119 -0.05 -1.12 6.88
C PHE A 119 -0.11 -0.53 5.46
N ASP A 120 -1.22 -0.76 4.76
CA ASP A 120 -1.48 -0.18 3.44
C ASP A 120 -1.44 1.35 3.51
N GLY A 121 -2.00 1.92 4.58
CA GLY A 121 -2.00 3.34 4.86
C GLY A 121 -0.60 3.93 4.97
N LEU A 122 0.24 3.31 5.81
CA LEU A 122 1.64 3.68 6.00
C LEU A 122 2.45 3.55 4.70
N GLN A 123 2.26 2.46 3.98
CA GLN A 123 2.94 2.21 2.71
C GLN A 123 2.57 3.27 1.66
N CYS A 124 1.29 3.63 1.58
CA CYS A 124 0.81 4.63 0.63
C CYS A 124 1.44 6.00 0.87
N VAL A 125 1.51 6.45 2.12
CA VAL A 125 2.13 7.74 2.44
C VAL A 125 3.65 7.73 2.30
N LEU A 126 4.33 6.61 2.62
CA LEU A 126 5.76 6.45 2.36
C LEU A 126 6.07 6.50 0.86
N SER A 127 5.28 5.79 0.05
CA SER A 127 5.37 5.86 -1.41
C SER A 127 5.12 7.28 -1.93
N GLY A 128 4.18 8.00 -1.32
CA GLY A 128 3.96 9.43 -1.53
C GLY A 128 5.21 10.28 -1.26
N VAL A 129 5.87 10.09 -0.11
CA VAL A 129 7.12 10.78 0.24
C VAL A 129 8.22 10.50 -0.78
N VAL A 130 8.45 9.23 -1.12
CA VAL A 130 9.50 8.83 -2.07
C VAL A 130 9.23 9.38 -3.47
N ARG A 131 7.97 9.42 -3.91
CA ARG A 131 7.55 10.09 -5.15
C ARG A 131 7.80 11.59 -5.09
N GLY A 132 7.53 12.24 -3.95
CA GLY A 132 7.82 13.65 -3.72
C GLY A 132 9.31 13.99 -3.81
N CYS A 133 10.19 13.09 -3.38
CA CYS A 133 11.64 13.22 -3.56
C CYS A 133 12.08 12.98 -5.02
N GLY A 134 11.23 12.35 -5.84
CA GLY A 134 11.52 11.92 -7.21
C GLY A 134 12.28 10.61 -7.32
N GLN A 135 12.36 9.84 -6.24
CA GLN A 135 13.06 8.54 -6.18
C GLN A 135 12.13 7.36 -6.56
N GLN A 136 11.09 7.62 -7.35
CA GLN A 136 10.07 6.65 -7.75
C GLN A 136 10.62 5.41 -8.47
N LYS A 137 11.75 5.52 -9.19
CA LYS A 137 12.38 4.38 -9.86
C LYS A 137 12.84 3.31 -8.86
N MET A 138 13.50 3.73 -7.78
CA MET A 138 13.96 2.82 -6.73
C MET A 138 12.78 2.17 -6.00
N ALA A 139 11.75 2.96 -5.67
CA ALA A 139 10.52 2.43 -5.09
C ALA A 139 9.81 1.40 -5.99
N ALA A 140 9.77 1.63 -7.31
CA ALA A 140 9.16 0.71 -8.26
C ALA A 140 9.88 -0.66 -8.30
N PHE A 141 11.21 -0.67 -8.30
CA PHE A 141 11.98 -1.92 -8.23
C PHE A 141 11.77 -2.64 -6.89
N GLY A 142 11.74 -1.90 -5.77
CA GLY A 142 11.43 -2.47 -4.45
C GLY A 142 10.06 -3.12 -4.41
N ASN A 143 9.02 -2.45 -4.93
CA ASN A 143 7.66 -3.00 -5.03
C ASN A 143 7.60 -4.27 -5.89
N LEU A 144 8.28 -4.29 -7.04
CA LEU A 144 8.34 -5.46 -7.91
C LEU A 144 8.96 -6.67 -7.19
N GLY A 145 10.11 -6.46 -6.54
CA GLY A 145 10.76 -7.52 -5.76
C GLY A 145 9.87 -8.03 -4.63
N ALA A 146 9.26 -7.12 -3.86
CA ALA A 146 8.42 -7.46 -2.73
C ALA A 146 7.23 -8.34 -3.13
N TYR A 147 6.47 -7.96 -4.16
CA TYR A 147 5.27 -8.71 -4.52
C TYR A 147 5.54 -9.93 -5.39
N TYR A 148 6.43 -9.84 -6.38
CA TYR A 148 6.63 -10.94 -7.33
C TYR A 148 7.62 -12.00 -6.82
N LEU A 149 8.64 -11.61 -6.04
CA LEU A 149 9.64 -12.56 -5.54
C LEU A 149 9.33 -13.08 -4.15
N VAL A 150 8.54 -12.35 -3.35
CA VAL A 150 8.20 -12.76 -1.98
C VAL A 150 6.70 -13.02 -1.82
N GLY A 151 5.86 -12.02 -2.11
CA GLY A 151 4.43 -12.09 -1.82
C GLY A 151 3.70 -13.22 -2.55
N ILE A 152 3.83 -13.29 -3.87
CA ILE A 152 3.16 -14.31 -4.70
C ILE A 152 3.68 -15.73 -4.37
N PRO A 153 4.99 -16.00 -4.28
CA PRO A 153 5.49 -17.31 -3.87
C PRO A 153 5.03 -17.72 -2.46
N ALA A 154 5.03 -16.79 -1.50
CA ALA A 154 4.52 -17.05 -0.14
C ALA A 154 3.03 -17.37 -0.15
N ALA A 155 2.23 -16.63 -0.93
CA ALA A 155 0.79 -16.86 -1.08
C ALA A 155 0.51 -18.27 -1.61
N PHE A 156 1.25 -18.69 -2.65
CA PHE A 156 1.14 -20.03 -3.21
C PHE A 156 1.47 -21.10 -2.17
N PHE A 157 2.57 -20.93 -1.44
CA PHE A 157 3.01 -21.90 -0.43
C PHE A 157 2.00 -22.04 0.71
N PHE A 158 1.52 -20.92 1.26
CA PHE A 158 0.55 -20.94 2.35
C PHE A 158 -0.81 -21.49 1.90
N ALA A 159 -1.31 -21.08 0.75
CA ALA A 159 -2.63 -21.51 0.27
C ALA A 159 -2.65 -22.98 -0.13
N PHE A 160 -1.67 -23.45 -0.91
CA PHE A 160 -1.71 -24.76 -1.56
C PHE A 160 -0.84 -25.82 -0.87
N VAL A 161 0.32 -25.46 -0.32
CA VAL A 161 1.24 -26.43 0.32
C VAL A 161 0.87 -26.64 1.79
N PHE A 162 0.54 -25.57 2.51
CA PHE A 162 0.06 -25.65 3.90
C PHE A 162 -1.45 -25.75 4.03
N HIS A 163 -2.18 -25.80 2.92
CA HIS A 163 -3.63 -25.97 2.88
C HIS A 163 -4.41 -24.92 3.69
N LEU A 164 -3.91 -23.68 3.77
CA LEU A 164 -4.56 -22.58 4.50
C LEU A 164 -5.63 -21.84 3.68
N GLY A 165 -5.89 -22.27 2.44
CA GLY A 165 -6.96 -21.73 1.60
C GLY A 165 -6.81 -20.24 1.30
N GLY A 166 -7.93 -19.49 1.28
CA GLY A 166 -7.93 -18.05 1.04
C GLY A 166 -7.17 -17.24 2.10
N MET A 167 -7.13 -17.71 3.35
CA MET A 167 -6.29 -17.09 4.38
C MET A 167 -4.80 -17.20 4.04
N GLY A 168 -4.36 -18.33 3.46
CA GLY A 168 -2.99 -18.49 2.99
C GLY A 168 -2.62 -17.50 1.89
N LEU A 169 -3.53 -17.23 0.97
CA LEU A 169 -3.35 -16.20 -0.07
C LEU A 169 -3.17 -14.81 0.57
N TRP A 170 -3.98 -14.49 1.57
CA TRP A 170 -3.90 -13.22 2.30
C TRP A 170 -2.58 -13.07 3.07
N PHE A 171 -2.13 -14.13 3.76
CA PHE A 171 -0.82 -14.12 4.44
C PHE A 171 0.36 -13.91 3.48
N GLY A 172 0.27 -14.44 2.26
CA GLY A 172 1.29 -14.19 1.25
C GLY A 172 1.39 -12.72 0.84
N ILE A 173 0.25 -12.05 0.65
CA ILE A 173 0.23 -10.59 0.40
C ILE A 173 0.92 -9.85 1.54
N TRP A 174 0.62 -10.23 2.78
CA TRP A 174 1.24 -9.65 3.97
C TRP A 174 2.77 -9.76 3.97
N CYS A 175 3.32 -10.89 3.51
CA CYS A 175 4.77 -11.01 3.34
C CYS A 175 5.30 -9.98 2.33
N GLY A 176 4.62 -9.80 1.19
CA GLY A 176 4.96 -8.78 0.20
C GLY A 176 4.89 -7.37 0.77
N LEU A 177 3.79 -7.04 1.46
CA LEU A 177 3.56 -5.76 2.13
C LEU A 177 4.69 -5.40 3.10
N VAL A 178 5.08 -6.34 3.97
CA VAL A 178 6.16 -6.12 4.94
C VAL A 178 7.48 -5.83 4.23
N VAL A 179 7.84 -6.60 3.20
CA VAL A 179 9.08 -6.38 2.44
C VAL A 179 9.08 -5.03 1.73
N GLN A 180 7.95 -4.64 1.15
CA GLN A 180 7.82 -3.34 0.50
C GLN A 180 7.91 -2.20 1.50
N MET A 181 7.22 -2.30 2.64
CA MET A 181 7.28 -1.30 3.69
C MET A 181 8.71 -1.09 4.18
N LEU A 182 9.44 -2.17 4.45
CA LEU A 182 10.86 -2.11 4.84
C LEU A 182 11.72 -1.47 3.74
N SER A 183 11.46 -1.79 2.48
CA SER A 183 12.17 -1.19 1.34
C SER A 183 11.92 0.31 1.24
N LEU A 184 10.68 0.76 1.40
CA LEU A 184 10.33 2.18 1.39
C LEU A 184 10.90 2.93 2.60
N LEU A 185 10.86 2.33 3.79
CA LEU A 185 11.50 2.87 4.98
C LEU A 185 13.01 3.04 4.77
N ALA A 186 13.70 2.02 4.26
CA ALA A 186 15.12 2.09 3.95
C ALA A 186 15.44 3.18 2.93
N ILE A 187 14.60 3.36 1.89
CA ILE A 187 14.76 4.45 0.93
C ILE A 187 14.58 5.82 1.62
N SER A 188 13.53 5.97 2.42
CA SER A 188 13.17 7.25 3.07
C SER A 188 14.11 7.69 4.19
N GLU A 189 14.64 6.76 4.98
CA GLU A 189 15.46 7.06 6.17
C GLU A 189 16.96 6.88 5.90
N CYS A 190 17.36 5.85 5.15
CA CYS A 190 18.78 5.52 4.95
C CYS A 190 19.35 6.04 3.62
N ALA A 191 18.54 6.15 2.56
CA ALA A 191 19.01 6.57 1.24
C ALA A 191 18.69 8.03 0.89
N THR A 192 17.76 8.66 1.62
CA THR A 192 17.36 10.05 1.36
C THR A 192 18.25 11.00 2.15
N ASP A 193 19.35 11.43 1.52
CA ASP A 193 20.05 12.63 1.95
C ASP A 193 19.21 13.85 1.52
N TRP A 194 18.41 14.34 2.46
CA TRP A 194 17.43 15.40 2.22
C TRP A 194 18.06 16.69 1.66
N ASP A 195 19.30 16.98 2.06
CA ASP A 195 20.04 18.14 1.56
C ASP A 195 20.47 17.91 0.09
N LYS A 196 20.96 16.71 -0.26
CA LYS A 196 21.25 16.35 -1.65
C LYS A 196 20.00 16.31 -2.53
N GLU A 197 18.88 15.81 -2.02
CA GLU A 197 17.63 15.77 -2.79
C GLU A 197 17.07 17.18 -3.04
N ALA A 198 17.26 18.13 -2.12
CA ALA A 198 16.93 19.54 -2.35
C ALA A 198 17.79 20.17 -3.46
N VAL A 199 19.09 19.87 -3.50
CA VAL A 199 19.98 20.32 -4.59
C VAL A 199 19.54 19.71 -5.93
N LYS A 200 19.33 18.39 -5.99
CA LYS A 200 18.84 17.71 -7.21
C LYS A 200 17.48 18.24 -7.65
N ALA A 201 16.60 18.65 -6.73
CA ALA A 201 15.30 19.24 -7.07
C ALA A 201 15.47 20.60 -7.74
N LYS A 202 16.38 21.45 -7.23
CA LYS A 202 16.73 22.73 -7.85
C LYS A 202 17.34 22.54 -9.24
N ASP A 203 18.27 21.61 -9.40
CA ASP A 203 18.90 21.32 -10.69
C ASP A 203 17.86 20.83 -11.71
N ARG A 204 16.94 19.94 -11.30
CA ARG A 204 15.82 19.48 -12.15
C ARG A 204 14.93 20.63 -12.60
N ALA A 205 14.57 21.55 -11.71
CA ALA A 205 13.76 22.72 -12.04
C ALA A 205 14.50 23.67 -13.01
N PHE A 206 15.79 23.91 -12.77
CA PHE A 206 16.61 24.76 -13.62
C PHE A 206 16.76 24.20 -15.04
N THR A 207 17.11 22.92 -15.19
CA THR A 207 17.21 22.25 -16.49
C THR A 207 15.88 22.24 -17.25
N SER A 208 14.74 22.11 -16.54
CA SER A 208 13.41 22.17 -17.17
C SER A 208 13.01 23.58 -17.66
N SER A 209 13.66 24.62 -17.15
CA SER A 209 13.39 26.03 -17.52
C SER A 209 14.26 26.55 -18.67
N LEU A 210 15.27 25.79 -19.10
CA LEU A 210 16.12 26.14 -20.23
C LEU A 210 15.41 25.79 -21.57
N PRO A 211 15.43 26.68 -22.58
CA PRO A 211 14.97 26.34 -23.92
C PRO A 211 15.75 25.14 -24.48
N GLN A 212 15.05 24.23 -25.16
CA GLN A 212 15.62 23.00 -25.74
C GLN A 212 16.83 23.22 -26.69
N ASP A 213 17.04 24.46 -27.15
CA ASP A 213 18.12 24.83 -28.08
C ASP A 213 19.49 25.06 -27.41
N MET A 214 19.60 25.00 -26.08
CA MET A 214 20.88 25.24 -25.35
C MET A 214 21.49 24.00 -24.69
N THR A 215 21.00 22.78 -24.99
CA THR A 215 21.48 21.53 -24.37
C THR A 215 22.39 20.65 -25.26
N THR A 216 22.94 21.19 -26.35
CA THR A 216 23.96 20.51 -27.18
C THR A 216 25.33 21.14 -27.04
#